data_AF-A0A920ADW7-F1
#
_entry.id   AF-A0A920ADW7-F1
#
_cell.length_a   1.000
_cell.length_b   1.000
_cell.length_c   1.000
_cell.angle_alpha   90.00
_cell.angle_beta   90.00
_cell.angle_gamma   90.00
#
_symmetry.space_group_name_H-M   'P 1'
#
loop_
_entity.id
_entity.type
_entity.pdbx_description
1 polymer ?
#
loop_
_entity_poly.entity_id
_entity_poly.type
_entity_poly.pdbx_seq_one_letter_code
_entity_poly.pdbx_strand_id
1 'polypeptide(L)'
;MWQGLGYYSRARNLHFTAKHIQNNLNGVFPDDYNSLIKLKGIGPYTAAAISSICFNEKRAAVDGNVYRILARVFNIDTAINSPKGIKTFQELANSLISEHNPGDYNQSMMDIGASICTPKTPNVINALSTQFACT
;
A
#
# COMPACT_ATOMS: atom_id res chain seq x y z
N MET A 1 -19.32 -11.91 -11.66
CA MET A 1 -17.99 -12.02 -11.03
C MET A 1 -17.87 -11.23 -9.71
N TRP A 2 -18.44 -10.02 -9.54
CA TRP A 2 -18.27 -9.24 -8.28
C TRP A 2 -19.30 -9.52 -7.15
N GLN A 3 -20.29 -10.38 -7.38
CA GLN A 3 -21.32 -10.68 -6.40
C GLN A 3 -20.69 -11.30 -5.14
N GLY A 4 -21.06 -10.79 -3.95
CA GLY A 4 -20.54 -11.26 -2.66
C GLY A 4 -19.31 -10.52 -2.12
N LEU A 5 -18.61 -9.70 -2.92
CA LEU A 5 -17.40 -8.97 -2.48
C LEU A 5 -17.67 -7.60 -1.81
N GLY A 6 -18.93 -7.14 -1.84
CA GLY A 6 -19.30 -5.81 -1.35
C GLY A 6 -18.64 -4.66 -2.14
N TYR A 7 -18.85 -3.42 -1.69
CA TYR A 7 -18.25 -2.21 -2.26
C TYR A 7 -18.30 -2.16 -3.80
N TYR A 8 -19.49 -2.33 -4.38
CA TYR A 8 -19.70 -2.43 -5.83
C TYR A 8 -19.23 -1.22 -6.65
N SER A 9 -19.04 -0.07 -6.00
CA SER A 9 -18.40 1.09 -6.64
C SER A 9 -16.98 0.77 -7.13
N ARG A 10 -16.23 -0.09 -6.44
CA ARG A 10 -14.90 -0.57 -6.88
C ARG A 10 -15.00 -1.31 -8.21
N ALA A 11 -15.96 -2.23 -8.34
CA ALA A 11 -16.20 -2.98 -9.58
C ALA A 11 -16.50 -2.05 -10.76
N ARG A 12 -17.40 -1.08 -10.53
CA ARG A 12 -17.80 -0.11 -11.56
C ARG A 12 -16.64 0.78 -11.98
N ASN A 13 -15.84 1.25 -11.01
CA ASN A 13 -14.67 2.07 -11.29
C ASN A 13 -13.57 1.29 -12.01
N LEU A 14 -13.31 0.04 -11.61
CA LEU A 14 -12.37 -0.85 -12.29
C LEU A 14 -12.76 -1.05 -13.76
N HIS A 15 -14.03 -1.39 -14.01
CA HIS A 15 -14.52 -1.59 -15.37
C HIS A 15 -14.49 -0.30 -16.21
N PHE A 16 -14.84 0.84 -15.60
CA PHE A 16 -14.73 2.15 -16.24
C PHE A 16 -13.28 2.45 -16.63
N THR A 17 -12.34 2.27 -15.71
CA THR A 17 -10.92 2.54 -15.92
C THR A 17 -10.32 1.63 -16.99
N ALA A 18 -10.67 0.34 -17.00
CA ALA A 18 -10.24 -0.57 -18.07
C ALA A 18 -10.70 -0.09 -19.47
N LYS A 19 -11.96 0.35 -19.59
CA LYS A 19 -12.47 0.95 -20.83
C LYS A 19 -11.78 2.26 -21.20
N HIS A 20 -11.50 3.11 -20.21
CA HIS A 20 -10.78 4.36 -20.42
C HIS A 20 -9.38 4.11 -20.97
N ILE A 21 -8.64 3.15 -20.40
CA ILE A 21 -7.30 2.78 -20.87
C ILE A 21 -7.37 2.29 -22.32
N GLN A 22 -8.31 1.40 -22.64
CA GLN A 22 -8.49 0.90 -24.01
C GLN A 22 -8.82 2.01 -25.01
N ASN A 23 -9.77 2.88 -24.67
CA ASN A 23 -10.35 3.83 -25.63
C ASN A 23 -9.62 5.17 -25.70
N ASN A 24 -8.95 5.58 -24.62
CA ASN A 24 -8.35 6.92 -24.49
C ASN A 24 -6.83 6.89 -24.35
N LEU A 25 -6.25 5.77 -23.90
CA LEU A 25 -4.80 5.60 -23.76
C LEU A 25 -4.25 4.56 -24.74
N ASN A 26 -4.99 4.26 -25.82
CA ASN A 26 -4.63 3.28 -26.85
C ASN A 26 -4.28 1.88 -26.29
N GLY A 27 -4.92 1.50 -25.18
CA GLY A 27 -4.63 0.23 -24.51
C GLY A 27 -3.33 0.21 -23.70
N VAL A 28 -2.60 1.32 -23.60
CA VAL A 28 -1.37 1.43 -22.82
C VAL A 28 -1.73 1.74 -21.37
N PHE A 29 -1.43 0.80 -20.48
CA PHE A 29 -1.63 0.97 -19.04
C PHE A 29 -0.56 1.92 -18.48
N PRO A 30 -0.91 2.94 -17.68
CA PRO A 30 0.08 3.86 -17.13
C PRO A 30 1.02 3.18 -16.14
N ASP A 31 2.31 3.52 -16.18
CA ASP A 31 3.38 2.83 -15.46
C ASP A 31 3.98 3.64 -14.30
N ASP A 32 3.57 4.89 -14.12
CA ASP A 32 4.02 5.74 -13.02
C ASP A 32 2.87 6.18 -12.10
N TYR A 33 3.16 6.47 -10.85
CA TYR A 33 2.17 6.90 -9.87
C TYR A 33 1.38 8.14 -10.30
N ASN A 34 2.02 9.14 -10.92
CA ASN A 34 1.38 10.42 -11.24
C ASN A 34 0.34 10.25 -12.35
N SER A 35 0.53 9.30 -13.24
CA SER A 35 -0.48 8.91 -14.23
C SER A 35 -1.54 7.98 -13.62
N LEU A 36 -1.14 6.99 -12.80
CA LEU A 36 -2.04 6.04 -12.15
C LEU A 36 -3.06 6.72 -11.22
N ILE A 37 -2.64 7.70 -10.40
CA ILE A 37 -3.53 8.37 -9.44
C ILE A 37 -4.64 9.19 -10.10
N LYS A 38 -4.52 9.47 -11.41
CA LYS A 38 -5.57 10.15 -12.19
C LYS A 38 -6.68 9.20 -12.62
N LEU A 39 -6.47 7.90 -12.57
CA LEU A 39 -7.45 6.90 -12.97
C LEU A 39 -8.58 6.79 -11.94
N LYS A 40 -9.81 6.64 -12.42
CA LYS A 40 -10.99 6.59 -11.55
C LYS A 40 -10.93 5.36 -10.63
N GLY A 41 -11.07 5.61 -9.32
CA GLY A 41 -11.04 4.57 -8.30
C GLY A 41 -9.63 4.13 -7.88
N ILE A 42 -8.57 4.74 -8.41
CA ILE A 42 -7.20 4.56 -7.93
C ILE A 42 -6.88 5.70 -6.96
N GLY A 43 -6.69 5.35 -5.69
CA GLY A 43 -6.21 6.28 -4.66
C GLY A 43 -4.69 6.20 -4.44
N PRO A 44 -4.13 7.01 -3.52
CA PRO A 44 -2.70 7.05 -3.25
C PRO A 44 -2.07 5.68 -2.96
N TYR A 45 -2.73 4.87 -2.13
CA TYR A 45 -2.28 3.51 -1.82
C TYR A 45 -2.18 2.64 -3.09
N THR A 46 -3.25 2.59 -3.90
CA THR A 46 -3.30 1.72 -5.07
C THR A 46 -2.34 2.20 -6.17
N ALA A 47 -2.19 3.51 -6.35
CA ALA A 47 -1.21 4.07 -7.28
C ALA A 47 0.22 3.70 -6.86
N ALA A 48 0.54 3.86 -5.57
CA ALA A 48 1.86 3.50 -5.03
C ALA A 48 2.13 1.99 -5.13
N ALA A 49 1.13 1.16 -4.81
CA ALA A 49 1.26 -0.29 -4.89
C ALA A 49 1.51 -0.74 -6.34
N ILE A 50 0.72 -0.27 -7.30
CA ILE A 50 0.90 -0.63 -8.71
C ILE A 50 2.26 -0.13 -9.22
N SER A 51 2.60 1.14 -8.99
CA SER A 51 3.84 1.70 -9.55
C SER A 51 5.10 1.08 -8.97
N SER A 52 5.10 0.74 -7.68
CA SER A 52 6.24 0.04 -7.06
C SER A 52 6.30 -1.44 -7.42
N ILE A 53 5.19 -2.18 -7.38
CA ILE A 53 5.18 -3.64 -7.58
C ILE A 53 5.34 -4.00 -9.06
N CYS A 54 4.66 -3.28 -9.96
CA CYS A 54 4.66 -3.61 -11.38
C CYS A 54 5.75 -2.89 -12.17
N PHE A 55 6.19 -1.71 -11.70
CA PHE A 55 7.06 -0.81 -12.48
C PHE A 55 8.29 -0.33 -11.71
N ASN A 56 8.55 -0.90 -10.52
CA ASN A 56 9.73 -0.63 -9.70
C ASN A 56 9.92 0.85 -9.30
N GLU A 57 8.85 1.66 -9.27
CA GLU A 57 8.93 3.03 -8.77
C GLU A 57 9.19 3.02 -7.26
N LYS A 58 10.20 3.77 -6.81
CA LYS A 58 10.55 3.92 -5.38
C LYS A 58 9.50 4.74 -4.63
N ARG A 59 8.35 4.12 -4.35
CA ARG A 59 7.23 4.74 -3.63
C ARG A 59 6.56 3.76 -2.69
N ALA A 60 6.42 4.15 -1.42
CA ALA A 60 5.85 3.30 -0.40
C ALA A 60 4.32 3.24 -0.48
N ALA A 61 3.77 2.02 -0.45
CA ALA A 61 2.35 1.77 -0.39
C ALA A 61 1.93 1.55 1.07
N VAL A 62 1.26 2.54 1.66
CA VAL A 62 0.87 2.48 3.08
C VAL A 62 -0.60 2.09 3.21
N ASP A 63 -0.85 0.84 3.62
CA ASP A 63 -2.16 0.32 3.99
C ASP A 63 -2.29 0.18 5.52
N GLY A 64 -3.42 -0.34 6.00
CA GLY A 64 -3.67 -0.55 7.43
C GLY A 64 -2.65 -1.50 8.10
N ASN A 65 -2.00 -2.39 7.34
CA ASN A 65 -0.94 -3.25 7.82
C ASN A 65 0.34 -2.45 8.07
N VAL A 66 0.76 -1.69 7.06
CA VAL A 66 1.98 -0.86 7.13
C VAL A 66 1.86 0.22 8.19
N TYR A 67 0.71 0.91 8.28
CA TYR A 67 0.43 1.87 9.36
C TYR A 67 0.68 1.26 10.74
N ARG A 68 0.18 0.04 10.98
CA ARG A 68 0.31 -0.64 12.27
C ARG A 68 1.74 -1.06 12.57
N ILE A 69 2.47 -1.57 11.58
CA ILE A 69 3.89 -1.92 11.75
C ILE A 69 4.69 -0.67 12.12
N LEU A 70 4.56 0.40 11.34
CA LEU A 70 5.29 1.64 11.58
C LEU A 70 4.93 2.27 12.92
N ALA A 71 3.65 2.24 13.31
CA ALA A 71 3.21 2.81 14.57
C ALA A 71 3.86 2.10 15.77
N ARG A 72 3.93 0.76 15.73
CA ARG A 72 4.55 -0.05 16.79
C ARG A 72 6.07 0.09 16.80
N VAL A 73 6.72 -0.08 15.65
CA VAL A 73 8.19 -0.08 15.57
C VAL A 73 8.79 1.27 15.95
N PHE A 74 8.14 2.37 15.56
CA PHE A 74 8.65 3.72 15.82
C PHE A 74 7.92 4.43 16.97
N ASN A 75 7.06 3.73 17.71
CA ASN A 75 6.29 4.25 18.84
C ASN A 75 5.55 5.57 18.51
N ILE A 76 4.74 5.55 17.43
CA ILE A 76 4.02 6.73 16.92
C ILE A 76 2.55 6.66 17.34
N ASP A 77 2.14 7.56 18.24
CA ASP A 77 0.75 7.67 18.73
C ASP A 77 -0.15 8.58 17.88
N THR A 78 0.40 9.18 16.81
CA THR A 78 -0.40 10.07 15.94
C THR A 78 -1.48 9.27 15.22
N ALA A 79 -2.73 9.71 15.31
CA ALA A 79 -3.86 9.05 14.67
C ALA A 79 -3.65 8.90 13.15
N ILE A 80 -3.68 7.66 12.66
CA ILE A 80 -3.37 7.28 11.26
C ILE A 80 -4.32 7.88 10.23
N ASN A 81 -5.54 8.25 10.64
CA ASN A 81 -6.57 8.85 9.79
C ASN A 81 -6.59 10.39 9.86
N SER A 82 -5.70 11.01 10.64
CA SER A 82 -5.56 12.46 10.67
C SER A 82 -4.69 12.93 9.49
N PRO A 83 -4.88 14.16 8.97
CA PRO A 83 -4.00 14.70 7.92
C PRO A 83 -2.52 14.68 8.29
N LYS A 84 -2.22 14.96 9.57
CA LYS A 84 -0.86 14.87 10.12
C LYS A 84 -0.34 13.43 10.08
N GLY A 85 -1.13 12.47 10.57
CA GLY A 85 -0.76 11.06 10.57
C GLY A 85 -0.50 10.55 9.16
N ILE A 86 -1.44 10.74 8.23
CA ILE A 86 -1.29 10.33 6.83
C ILE A 86 0.04 10.84 6.25
N LYS A 87 0.37 12.12 6.46
CA LYS A 87 1.63 12.70 6.00
C LYS A 87 2.84 12.07 6.70
N THR A 88 2.85 12.00 8.02
CA THR A 88 3.97 11.47 8.82
C THR A 88 4.29 10.02 8.45
N PHE A 89 3.28 9.16 8.36
CA PHE A 89 3.48 7.75 8.01
C PHE A 89 3.93 7.57 6.55
N GLN A 90 3.39 8.36 5.62
CA GLN A 90 3.82 8.29 4.22
C GLN A 90 5.27 8.75 4.04
N GLU A 91 5.69 9.82 4.74
CA GLU A 91 7.07 10.31 4.72
C GLU A 91 8.04 9.27 5.32
N LEU A 92 7.69 8.68 6.46
CA LEU A 92 8.48 7.61 7.08
C LEU A 92 8.56 6.38 6.19
N ALA A 93 7.45 5.94 5.60
CA ALA A 93 7.45 4.78 4.72
C ALA A 93 8.33 5.02 3.47
N ASN A 94 8.27 6.23 2.90
CA ASN A 94 9.11 6.61 1.76
C ASN A 94 10.61 6.72 2.12
N SER A 95 10.97 6.98 3.38
CA SER A 95 12.38 6.98 3.79
C SER A 95 12.94 5.58 4.05
N LEU A 96 12.08 4.59 4.31
CA LEU A 96 12.47 3.22 4.63
C LEU A 96 12.43 2.26 3.43
N ILE A 97 11.65 2.58 2.39
CA ILE A 97 11.49 1.68 1.24
C ILE A 97 12.81 1.37 0.54
N SER A 98 12.97 0.11 0.13
CA SER A 98 14.13 -0.35 -0.65
C SER A 98 14.29 0.46 -1.93
N GLU A 99 15.52 0.87 -2.21
CA GLU A 99 15.87 1.56 -3.45
C GLU A 99 15.91 0.62 -4.66
N HIS A 100 16.28 -0.64 -4.44
CA HIS A 100 16.49 -1.61 -5.50
C HIS A 100 15.25 -2.46 -5.77
N ASN A 101 14.52 -2.82 -4.71
CA ASN A 101 13.34 -3.69 -4.77
C ASN A 101 12.13 -3.09 -4.02
N PRO A 102 11.64 -1.89 -4.40
CA PRO A 102 10.51 -1.24 -3.74
C PRO A 102 9.22 -2.07 -3.77
N GLY A 103 8.96 -2.80 -4.86
CA GLY A 103 7.80 -3.68 -4.98
C GLY A 103 7.79 -4.80 -3.93
N ASP A 104 8.88 -5.57 -3.87
CA ASP A 104 9.04 -6.66 -2.89
C ASP A 104 9.01 -6.14 -1.45
N TYR A 105 9.59 -4.96 -1.20
CA TYR A 105 9.51 -4.32 0.11
C TYR A 105 8.07 -4.03 0.52
N ASN A 106 7.29 -3.41 -0.37
CA ASN A 106 5.88 -3.11 -0.11
C ASN A 106 5.06 -4.40 0.12
N GLN A 107 5.24 -5.42 -0.72
CA GLN A 107 4.56 -6.70 -0.56
C GLN A 107 4.94 -7.39 0.77
N SER A 108 6.23 -7.39 1.11
CA SER A 108 6.73 -7.96 2.37
C SER A 108 6.13 -7.26 3.59
N MET A 109 6.02 -5.93 3.57
CA MET A 109 5.39 -5.18 4.67
C MET A 109 3.91 -5.52 4.83
N MET A 110 3.18 -5.71 3.73
CA MET A 110 1.79 -6.16 3.77
C MET A 110 1.67 -7.57 4.36
N ASP A 111 2.53 -8.49 3.92
CA ASP A 111 2.53 -9.89 4.37
C ASP A 111 2.92 -10.01 5.84
N ILE A 112 3.94 -9.28 6.30
CA ILE A 112 4.34 -9.20 7.70
C ILE A 112 3.20 -8.67 8.55
N GLY A 113 2.50 -7.62 8.10
CA GLY A 113 1.39 -7.05 8.86
C GLY A 113 0.20 -8.00 8.91
N ALA A 114 -0.09 -8.71 7.83
CA ALA A 114 -1.19 -9.66 7.78
C ALA A 114 -0.93 -10.91 8.66
N SER A 115 0.31 -11.43 8.68
CA SER A 115 0.63 -12.73 9.29
C SER A 115 1.34 -12.67 10.64
N ILE A 116 2.20 -11.66 10.86
CA ILE A 116 3.05 -11.53 12.06
C ILE A 116 2.53 -10.39 12.93
N CYS A 117 2.56 -9.16 12.43
CA CYS A 117 2.13 -7.98 13.18
C CYS A 117 0.62 -7.80 13.09
N THR A 118 -0.16 -8.71 13.66
CA THR A 118 -1.64 -8.68 13.60
C THR A 118 -2.25 -7.62 14.54
N PRO A 119 -3.53 -7.23 14.39
CA PRO A 119 -4.15 -6.19 15.21
C PRO A 119 -4.18 -6.49 16.71
N LYS A 120 -4.45 -7.74 17.11
CA LYS A 120 -4.62 -8.11 18.54
C LYS A 120 -3.30 -8.55 19.16
N THR A 121 -2.88 -9.76 18.86
CA THR A 121 -1.69 -10.38 19.44
C THR A 121 -0.70 -10.65 18.31
N PRO A 122 0.38 -9.84 18.19
CA PRO A 122 1.41 -10.09 17.21
C PRO A 122 2.02 -11.49 17.42
N ASN A 123 2.24 -12.24 16.34
CA ASN A 123 2.84 -13.56 16.41
C ASN A 123 4.37 -13.44 16.48
N VAL A 124 4.87 -13.05 17.64
CA VAL A 124 6.29 -12.77 17.88
C VAL A 124 7.17 -14.02 17.99
N ILE A 125 6.57 -15.22 18.11
CA ILE A 125 7.32 -16.48 18.27
C ILE A 125 8.08 -16.85 16.98
N ASN A 126 7.61 -16.40 15.81
CA ASN A 126 8.29 -16.59 14.53
C ASN A 126 9.17 -15.39 14.10
N ALA A 127 9.23 -14.32 14.89
CA ALA A 127 10.11 -13.18 14.62
C ALA A 127 11.54 -13.48 15.12
N LEU A 128 12.13 -14.57 14.62
CA LEU A 128 13.54 -14.85 14.85
C LEU A 128 14.36 -13.77 14.12
N SER A 129 15.17 -13.06 14.91
CA SER A 129 16.34 -12.27 14.51
C SER A 129 16.14 -10.98 13.70
N THR A 130 15.31 -10.03 14.16
CA THR A 130 15.61 -8.62 13.89
C THR A 130 15.16 -7.73 15.04
N GLN A 131 15.90 -6.66 15.25
CA GLN A 131 15.89 -5.70 16.36
C GLN A 131 14.60 -4.85 16.46
N PHE A 132 13.48 -5.33 15.92
CA PHE A 132 12.22 -4.61 15.74
C PHE A 132 11.09 -5.39 16.40
N ALA A 133 11.06 -5.37 17.73
CA ALA A 133 9.92 -5.91 18.46
C ALA A 133 8.69 -5.02 18.19
N CYS A 134 7.72 -5.53 17.44
CA CYS A 134 6.36 -4.98 17.38
C CYS A 134 5.64 -5.31 18.70
N THR A 135 6.03 -4.68 19.80
CA THR A 135 5.33 -4.77 21.09
C THR A 135 4.45 -3.55 21.31
#